data_AF-A0A0F9GCL1-F1
#
_entry.id   AF-A0A0F9GCL1-F1
#
_cell.length_a   1.000
_cell.length_b   1.000
_cell.length_c   1.000
_cell.angle_alpha   90.00
_cell.angle_beta   90.00
_cell.angle_gamma   90.00
#
_symmetry.space_group_name_H-M   'P 1'
#
loop_
_entity.id
_entity.type
_entity.pdbx_description
1 polymer ?
#
loop_
_entity_poly.entity_id
_entity_poly.type
_entity_poly.pdbx_seq_one_letter_code
_entity_poly.pdbx_strand_id
1 'polypeptide(L)'
;MAQAETEEKRVKERRHILNPLEQGIADLLENGEDWARQRTSVPGIFLQKLPAWKRLPDRVAVEINPADEAGSPTKKNGVRLFTLAEFEELDKLMSYEGLPTLLEAIAKVNPDKSATVPEGTLQI
;
A
#
# COMPACT_ATOMS: atom_id res chain seq x y z
N MET A 1 -35.43 -7.19 6.39
CA MET A 1 -34.83 -7.65 7.67
C MET A 1 -34.25 -9.06 7.53
N ALA A 2 -34.98 -10.04 6.97
CA ALA A 2 -34.48 -11.43 6.81
C ALA A 2 -33.21 -11.62 5.94
N GLN A 3 -32.92 -10.73 4.97
CA GLN A 3 -31.74 -10.85 4.12
C GLN A 3 -30.42 -10.47 4.83
N ALA A 4 -30.45 -9.51 5.76
CA ALA A 4 -29.26 -9.07 6.50
C ALA A 4 -28.81 -10.13 7.51
N GLU A 5 -29.77 -10.75 8.22
CA GLU A 5 -29.50 -11.84 9.17
C GLU A 5 -28.93 -13.09 8.48
N THR A 6 -29.24 -13.31 7.20
CA THR A 6 -28.71 -14.45 6.43
C THR A 6 -27.27 -14.20 5.99
N GLU A 7 -26.93 -12.97 5.62
CA GLU A 7 -25.58 -12.58 5.21
C GLU A 7 -24.61 -12.55 6.38
N GLU A 8 -25.01 -11.99 7.53
CA GLU A 8 -24.21 -12.02 8.77
C GLU A 8 -23.90 -13.45 9.20
N LYS A 9 -24.88 -14.36 9.14
CA LYS A 9 -24.68 -15.78 9.48
C LYS A 9 -23.67 -16.45 8.54
N ARG A 10 -23.76 -16.18 7.23
CA ARG A 10 -22.83 -16.69 6.21
C ARG A 10 -21.41 -16.16 6.38
N VAL A 11 -21.25 -14.88 6.67
CA VAL A 11 -19.93 -14.27 6.93
C VAL A 11 -19.30 -14.89 8.16
N LYS A 12 -20.10 -15.09 9.23
CA LYS A 12 -19.65 -15.72 10.47
C LYS A 12 -19.27 -17.19 10.28
N GLU A 13 -19.99 -17.92 9.44
CA GLU A 13 -19.69 -19.32 9.11
C GLU A 13 -18.44 -19.46 8.23
N ARG A 14 -18.24 -18.53 7.28
CA ARG A 14 -17.00 -18.44 6.48
C ARG A 14 -15.75 -18.18 7.33
N ARG A 15 -15.87 -17.41 8.40
CA ARG A 15 -14.73 -17.12 9.30
C ARG A 15 -14.14 -18.34 9.97
N HIS A 16 -14.95 -19.36 10.28
CA HIS A 16 -14.44 -20.57 10.94
C HIS A 16 -13.51 -21.40 10.04
N ILE A 17 -13.44 -21.10 8.74
CA ILE A 17 -12.61 -21.79 7.74
C ILE A 17 -11.31 -21.01 7.47
N LEU A 18 -11.21 -19.76 7.94
CA LEU A 18 -10.03 -18.92 7.69
C LEU A 18 -8.82 -19.44 8.48
N ASN A 19 -7.67 -19.42 7.83
CA ASN A 19 -6.40 -19.63 8.53
C ASN A 19 -6.01 -18.37 9.34
N PRO A 20 -5.00 -18.45 10.23
CA PRO A 20 -4.64 -17.32 11.09
C PRO A 20 -4.29 -16.01 10.35
N LEU A 21 -3.67 -16.10 9.18
CA LEU A 21 -3.33 -14.92 8.37
C LEU A 21 -4.60 -14.28 7.80
N GLU A 22 -5.46 -15.08 7.21
CA GLU A 22 -6.74 -14.64 6.65
C GLU A 22 -7.64 -14.02 7.72
N GLN A 23 -7.65 -14.61 8.93
CA GLN A 23 -8.39 -14.06 10.07
C GLN A 23 -7.87 -12.67 10.46
N GLY A 24 -6.54 -12.50 10.58
CA GLY A 24 -5.96 -11.20 10.90
C GLY A 24 -6.26 -10.12 9.85
N ILE A 25 -6.28 -10.49 8.56
CA ILE A 25 -6.66 -9.58 7.46
C ILE A 25 -8.14 -9.23 7.53
N ALA A 26 -9.01 -10.21 7.80
CA ALA A 26 -10.45 -9.98 7.96
C ALA A 26 -10.75 -9.06 9.15
N ASP A 27 -10.03 -9.24 10.26
CA ASP A 27 -10.18 -8.40 11.45
C ASP A 27 -9.73 -6.96 11.19
N LEU A 28 -8.63 -6.76 10.44
CA LEU A 28 -8.21 -5.44 9.98
C LEU A 28 -9.26 -4.78 9.07
N LEU A 29 -9.86 -5.54 8.14
CA LEU A 29 -10.88 -5.01 7.22
C LEU A 29 -12.10 -4.50 7.98
N GLU A 30 -12.59 -5.27 8.94
CA GLU A 30 -13.81 -4.94 9.69
C GLU A 30 -13.57 -3.89 10.77
N ASN A 31 -12.53 -4.09 11.59
CA ASN A 31 -12.34 -3.32 12.82
C ASN A 31 -11.24 -2.26 12.70
N GLY A 32 -10.42 -2.29 11.65
CA GLY A 32 -9.39 -1.28 11.41
C GLY A 32 -10.00 0.09 11.12
N GLU A 33 -9.28 1.14 11.51
CA GLU A 33 -9.62 2.51 11.12
C GLU A 33 -9.46 2.69 9.60
N ASP A 34 -10.23 3.62 9.02
CA ASP A 34 -10.04 4.00 7.61
C ASP A 34 -8.61 4.51 7.39
N TRP A 35 -7.97 4.01 6.35
CA TRP A 35 -6.56 4.28 6.04
C TRP A 35 -5.55 3.71 7.04
N ALA A 36 -5.99 2.88 8.01
CA ALA A 36 -5.09 2.21 8.95
C ALA A 36 -4.02 1.43 8.18
N ARG A 37 -2.76 1.66 8.57
CA ARG A 37 -1.59 0.95 8.04
C ARG A 37 -0.97 0.11 9.16
N GLN A 38 -0.88 -1.19 8.93
CA GLN A 38 -0.30 -2.17 9.84
C GLN A 38 1.03 -2.70 9.29
N ARG A 39 2.06 -2.76 10.14
CA ARG A 39 3.36 -3.33 9.80
C ARG A 39 3.28 -4.85 9.74
N THR A 40 3.98 -5.45 8.78
CA THR A 40 4.24 -6.89 8.78
C THR A 40 5.60 -7.19 9.43
N SER A 41 5.96 -8.47 9.53
CA SER A 41 7.30 -8.88 9.96
C SER A 41 8.40 -8.56 8.94
N VAL A 42 8.03 -8.23 7.70
CA VAL A 42 8.97 -7.87 6.63
C VAL A 42 9.02 -6.34 6.52
N PRO A 43 10.16 -5.71 6.80
CA PRO A 43 10.32 -4.28 6.61
C PRO A 43 9.98 -3.87 5.17
N GLY A 44 9.15 -2.84 5.06
CA GLY A 44 8.71 -2.30 3.77
C GLY A 44 7.48 -2.97 3.16
N ILE A 45 6.92 -3.98 3.83
CA ILE A 45 5.62 -4.56 3.49
C ILE A 45 4.61 -4.21 4.59
N PHE A 46 3.51 -3.59 4.18
CA PHE A 46 2.44 -3.16 5.07
C PHE A 46 1.10 -3.70 4.60
N LEU A 47 0.17 -3.88 5.52
CA LEU A 47 -1.25 -4.01 5.21
C LEU A 47 -1.90 -2.65 5.38
N GLN A 48 -2.74 -2.24 4.42
CA GLN A 48 -3.50 -0.99 4.54
C GLN A 48 -4.98 -1.26 4.34
N LYS A 49 -5.82 -0.86 5.30
CA LYS A 49 -7.27 -0.78 5.09
C LYS A 49 -7.57 0.46 4.25
N LEU A 50 -8.36 0.28 3.21
CA LEU A 50 -8.92 1.36 2.42
C LEU A 50 -10.44 1.37 2.60
N PRO A 51 -11.03 2.53 2.94
CA PRO A 51 -12.47 2.67 2.98
C PRO A 51 -13.08 2.52 1.59
N ALA A 52 -14.38 2.24 1.56
CA ALA A 52 -15.18 2.25 0.35
C ALA A 52 -15.02 3.59 -0.39
N TRP A 53 -14.84 3.51 -1.70
CA TRP A 53 -14.68 4.68 -2.55
C TRP A 53 -15.37 4.47 -3.90
N LYS A 54 -16.26 5.41 -4.25
CA LYS A 54 -17.10 5.33 -5.44
C LYS A 54 -17.85 4.00 -5.51
N ARG A 55 -17.49 3.13 -6.46
CA ARG A 55 -18.14 1.82 -6.69
C ARG A 55 -17.42 0.65 -6.01
N LEU A 56 -16.38 0.94 -5.23
CA LEU A 56 -15.53 -0.08 -4.68
C LEU A 56 -15.76 -0.21 -3.17
N PRO A 57 -15.88 -1.44 -2.65
CA PRO A 57 -16.09 -1.66 -1.22
C PRO A 57 -14.81 -1.40 -0.42
N ASP A 58 -14.97 -1.42 0.90
CA ASP A 58 -13.89 -1.56 1.86
C ASP A 58 -13.01 -2.73 1.46
N ARG A 59 -11.69 -2.55 1.58
CA ARG A 59 -10.74 -3.59 1.20
C ARG A 59 -9.40 -3.37 1.88
N VAL A 60 -8.61 -4.45 1.93
CA VAL A 60 -7.23 -4.40 2.39
C VAL A 60 -6.30 -4.49 1.17
N ALA A 61 -5.27 -3.66 1.14
CA ALA A 61 -4.17 -3.76 0.20
C ALA A 61 -2.91 -4.27 0.91
N VAL A 62 -2.05 -4.96 0.16
CA VAL A 62 -0.63 -5.01 0.46
C VAL A 62 0.00 -3.73 -0.09
N GLU A 63 0.71 -2.99 0.75
CA GLU A 63 1.52 -1.85 0.33
C GLU A 63 3.00 -2.22 0.38
N ILE A 64 3.69 -2.05 -0.75
CA ILE A 64 5.13 -2.14 -0.87
C ILE A 64 5.71 -0.72 -0.84
N ASN A 65 6.54 -0.45 0.16
CA ASN A 65 7.17 0.84 0.36
C ASN A 65 8.51 0.61 1.05
N PRO A 66 9.67 0.88 0.41
CA PRO A 66 10.96 0.64 1.03
C PRO A 66 11.01 1.25 2.42
N ALA A 67 11.56 0.53 3.38
CA ALA A 67 11.66 0.97 4.75
C ALA A 67 13.09 1.40 5.09
N ASP A 68 13.22 2.37 5.99
CA ASP A 68 14.49 2.73 6.62
C ASP A 68 14.92 1.70 7.68
N GLU A 69 16.05 1.96 8.35
CA GLU A 69 16.59 1.10 9.40
C GLU A 69 15.63 0.91 10.59
N ALA A 70 14.71 1.85 10.82
CA ALA A 70 13.66 1.78 11.84
C ALA A 70 12.38 1.09 11.32
N GLY A 71 12.41 0.53 10.11
CA GLY A 71 11.27 -0.09 9.45
C GLY A 71 10.20 0.90 8.99
N SER A 72 10.48 2.20 9.03
CA SER A 72 9.53 3.25 8.66
C SER A 72 9.54 3.48 7.14
N PRO A 73 8.37 3.72 6.53
CA PRO A 73 8.27 3.85 5.08
C PRO A 73 9.01 5.10 4.57
N THR A 74 9.81 4.92 3.52
CA THR A 74 10.60 5.99 2.88
C THR A 74 9.74 6.97 2.07
N LYS A 75 8.53 6.55 1.68
CA LYS A 75 7.57 7.38 0.94
C LYS A 75 6.25 7.50 1.70
N LYS A 76 5.53 8.61 1.50
CA LYS A 76 4.17 8.79 2.04
C LYS A 76 3.23 7.67 1.56
N ASN A 77 3.28 7.37 0.27
CA ASN A 77 2.50 6.32 -0.39
C ASN A 77 3.45 5.39 -1.14
N GLY A 78 3.38 4.10 -0.84
CA GLY A 78 3.97 3.03 -1.62
C GLY A 78 3.07 2.56 -2.76
N VAL A 79 3.48 1.47 -3.40
CA VAL A 79 2.67 0.78 -4.41
C VAL A 79 1.71 -0.16 -3.70
N ARG A 80 0.42 -0.04 -4.01
CA ARG A 80 -0.63 -0.86 -3.41
C ARG A 80 -1.08 -1.93 -4.39
N LEU A 81 -1.17 -3.16 -3.89
CA LEU A 81 -1.53 -4.35 -4.63
C LEU A 81 -2.69 -5.05 -3.92
N PHE A 82 -3.65 -5.50 -4.71
CA PHE A 82 -4.85 -6.19 -4.27
C PHE A 82 -4.89 -7.63 -4.77
N THR A 83 -4.18 -7.93 -5.85
CA THR A 83 -4.20 -9.25 -6.48
C THR A 83 -2.79 -9.74 -6.83
N LEU A 84 -2.66 -11.05 -6.98
CA LEU A 84 -1.41 -11.67 -7.44
C LEU A 84 -1.06 -11.24 -8.87
N ALA A 85 -2.05 -11.08 -9.75
CA ALA A 85 -1.83 -10.62 -11.12
C ALA A 85 -1.19 -9.23 -11.17
N GLU A 86 -1.67 -8.29 -10.35
CA GLU A 86 -1.05 -6.96 -10.23
C GLU A 86 0.40 -7.04 -9.73
N PHE A 87 0.69 -7.95 -8.79
CA PHE A 87 2.06 -8.18 -8.30
C PHE A 87 2.96 -8.70 -9.43
N GLU A 88 2.53 -9.71 -10.18
CA GLU A 88 3.31 -10.30 -11.27
C GLU A 88 3.58 -9.30 -12.40
N GLU A 89 2.63 -8.43 -12.72
CA GLU A 89 2.82 -7.35 -13.69
C GLU A 89 3.83 -6.30 -13.18
N LEU A 90 3.70 -5.89 -11.92
CA LEU A 90 4.64 -4.95 -11.32
C LEU A 90 6.05 -5.54 -11.24
N ASP A 91 6.19 -6.80 -10.85
CA ASP A 91 7.48 -7.49 -10.74
C ASP A 91 8.22 -7.52 -12.09
N LYS A 92 7.50 -7.78 -13.19
CA LYS A 92 8.05 -7.70 -14.55
C LYS A 92 8.54 -6.29 -14.89
N LEU A 93 7.79 -5.26 -14.54
CA LEU A 93 8.18 -3.86 -14.78
C LEU A 93 9.39 -3.45 -13.92
N MET A 94 9.43 -3.87 -12.67
CA MET A 94 10.51 -3.58 -11.74
C MET A 94 11.81 -4.31 -12.11
N SER A 95 11.69 -5.47 -12.75
CA SER A 95 12.81 -6.27 -13.26
C SER A 95 13.27 -5.84 -14.67
N TYR A 96 12.68 -4.80 -15.25
CA TYR A 96 13.08 -4.31 -16.57
C TYR A 96 14.49 -3.72 -16.53
N GLU A 97 15.42 -4.30 -17.30
CA GLU A 97 16.84 -3.92 -17.31
C GLU A 97 17.09 -2.45 -17.68
N GLY A 98 16.21 -1.81 -18.45
CA GLY A 98 16.33 -0.40 -18.81
C GLY A 98 15.84 0.58 -17.74
N LEU A 99 15.16 0.09 -16.69
CA LEU A 99 14.60 0.94 -15.64
C LEU A 99 15.68 1.71 -14.84
N PRO A 100 16.81 1.09 -14.42
CA PRO A 100 17.91 1.82 -13.78
C PRO A 100 18.47 2.96 -14.64
N THR A 101 18.72 2.71 -15.93
CA THR A 101 19.23 3.73 -16.86
C THR A 101 18.27 4.92 -16.98
N LEU A 102 16.95 4.66 -17.02
CA LEU A 102 15.95 5.72 -17.03
C LEU A 102 15.96 6.54 -15.74
N LEU A 103 16.07 5.88 -14.58
CA LEU A 103 16.14 6.55 -13.28
C LEU A 103 17.41 7.41 -13.14
N GLU A 104 18.55 6.95 -13.64
CA GLU A 104 19.79 7.75 -13.70
C GLU A 104 19.64 8.98 -14.60
N ALA A 105 18.98 8.85 -15.75
CA ALA A 105 18.71 9.97 -16.63
C ALA A 105 17.80 11.01 -15.96
N ILE A 106 16.76 10.56 -15.24
CA ILE A 106 15.89 11.43 -14.44
C ILE A 106 16.69 12.16 -13.36
N ALA A 107 17.60 11.48 -12.66
CA ALA A 107 18.43 12.08 -11.62
C ALA A 107 19.33 13.21 -12.17
N LYS A 108 19.80 13.12 -13.42
CA LYS A 108 20.62 14.15 -14.06
C LYS A 108 19.83 15.40 -14.49
N VAL A 109 18.52 15.27 -14.72
CA VAL A 109 17.67 16.36 -15.23
C VAL A 109 16.87 17.03 -14.11
N ASN A 110 16.49 16.28 -13.08
CA ASN A 110 15.74 16.83 -11.97
C ASN A 110 16.62 17.75 -11.11
N PRO A 111 16.08 18.89 -10.65
CA PRO A 111 16.82 19.78 -9.76
C PRO A 111 17.11 19.07 -8.43
N ASP A 112 18.34 19.20 -7.96
CA ASP A 112 18.72 18.71 -6.64
C ASP A 112 17.94 19.47 -5.56
N LYS A 113 17.17 18.74 -4.74
CA LYS A 113 16.52 19.30 -3.56
C LYS A 113 17.51 19.83 -2.50
N SER A 114 18.81 19.58 -2.66
CA SER A 114 19.88 20.16 -1.83
C SER A 114 20.31 21.56 -2.28
N ALA A 115 19.76 22.10 -3.38
CA ALA A 115 19.84 23.52 -3.67
C ALA A 115 18.79 24.26 -2.83
N THR A 116 19.06 24.39 -1.53
CA THR A 116 18.47 25.45 -0.72
C THR A 116 18.88 26.77 -1.38
N VAL A 117 18.01 27.32 -2.22
CA VAL A 117 18.07 28.75 -2.54
C VAL A 117 17.82 29.45 -1.20
N PRO A 118 18.79 30.20 -0.65
CA PRO A 118 18.55 30.96 0.57
C PRO A 118 17.36 31.88 0.32
N GLU A 119 16.40 31.82 1.24
CA GLU A 119 15.24 32.68 1.25
C GLU A 119 15.68 34.14 1.16
N GLY A 120 15.24 34.82 0.10
CA GLY A 120 15.46 36.24 -0.10
C GLY A 120 16.57 36.59 -1.09
N THR A 121 16.32 36.43 -2.39
CA THR A 121 16.53 37.54 -3.34
C THR A 121 15.61 37.32 -4.55
N LEU A 122 14.50 38.06 -4.58
CA LEU A 122 13.89 38.48 -5.84
C LEU A 122 14.88 39.43 -6.52
N GLN A 123 15.38 39.06 -7.70
CA GLN A 123 15.76 40.08 -8.69
C GLN A 123 14.85 39.90 -9.90
N ILE A 124 14.19 41.01 -10.23
CA ILE A 124 13.49 41.28 -11.48
C ILE A 124 14.33 40.90 -12.72
#